data_AF-K1QU19-F1
#
_entry.id   AF-K1QU19-F1
#
_cell.length_a   1.000
_cell.length_b   1.000
_cell.length_c   1.000
_cell.angle_alpha   90.00
_cell.angle_beta   90.00
_cell.angle_gamma   90.00
#
_symmetry.space_group_name_H-M   'P 1'
#
loop_
_entity.id
_entity.type
_entity.pdbx_description
1 polymer ?
#
loop_
_entity_poly.entity_id
_entity_poly.type
_entity_poly.pdbx_seq_one_letter_code
_entity_poly.pdbx_strand_id
1 'polypeptide(L)'
;MFIMSESFLERGWHSYAVQMAITHAFHNQRQGSIVVIIKDGLSLDRLPNEIKNIWWCIEHFRWPEDDNSDEYILSKLSSILRPD
;
A
#
# COMPACT_ATOMS: atom_id res chain seq x y z
N MET A 1 4.25 2.76 -4.46
CA MET A 1 3.05 3.10 -3.68
C MET A 1 1.87 2.36 -4.31
N PHE A 2 1.00 1.78 -3.48
CA PHE A 2 -0.18 1.04 -3.92
C PHE A 2 -1.42 1.60 -3.22
N ILE A 3 -2.52 1.74 -3.97
CA ILE A 3 -3.84 2.03 -3.42
C ILE A 3 -4.66 0.75 -3.55
N MET A 4 -4.89 0.09 -2.42
CA MET A 4 -5.58 -1.19 -2.34
C MET A 4 -7.07 -0.95 -2.18
N SER A 5 -7.81 -1.17 -3.25
CA SER A 5 -9.28 -1.24 -3.28
C SER A 5 -9.73 -2.61 -3.79
N GLU A 6 -11.00 -2.93 -3.61
CA GLU A 6 -11.61 -4.14 -4.20
C GLU A 6 -11.39 -4.21 -5.71
N SER A 7 -11.63 -3.09 -6.41
CA SER A 7 -11.45 -2.99 -7.86
C SER A 7 -10.00 -3.19 -8.30
N PHE A 8 -9.04 -2.72 -7.51
CA PHE A 8 -7.62 -2.92 -7.79
C PHE A 8 -7.20 -4.38 -7.57
N LEU A 9 -7.72 -5.04 -6.53
CA LEU A 9 -7.46 -6.45 -6.29
C LEU A 9 -7.96 -7.34 -7.43
N GLU A 10 -9.16 -7.06 -7.96
CA GLU A 10 -9.76 -7.87 -9.02
C GLU A 10 -9.08 -7.72 -10.38
N ARG A 11 -8.60 -6.51 -10.70
CA ARG A 11 -8.19 -6.17 -12.08
C ARG A 11 -6.73 -5.78 -12.23
N GLY A 12 -6.13 -5.24 -11.17
CA GLY A 12 -4.80 -4.66 -11.21
C GLY A 12 -3.72 -5.55 -10.60
N TRP A 13 -4.02 -6.16 -9.45
CA TRP A 13 -3.00 -6.78 -8.60
C TRP A 13 -2.12 -7.81 -9.33
N HIS A 14 -2.71 -8.68 -10.14
CA HIS A 14 -1.98 -9.77 -10.79
C HIS A 14 -0.81 -9.28 -11.65
N SER A 15 -1.00 -8.20 -12.41
CA SER A 15 0.06 -7.60 -13.24
C SER A 15 1.22 -7.04 -12.41
N TYR A 16 0.90 -6.47 -11.24
CA TYR A 16 1.91 -5.91 -10.34
C TYR A 16 2.62 -6.97 -9.50
N ALA A 17 1.93 -8.02 -9.08
CA ALA A 17 2.52 -9.14 -8.35
C ALA A 17 3.70 -9.75 -9.14
N VAL A 18 3.52 -9.94 -10.45
CA VAL A 18 4.57 -10.41 -11.36
C VAL A 18 5.76 -9.45 -11.39
N GLN A 19 5.51 -8.15 -11.55
CA GLN A 19 6.57 -7.13 -11.57
C GLN A 19 7.34 -7.07 -10.24
N MET A 20 6.64 -7.19 -9.11
CA MET A 20 7.27 -7.17 -7.79
C MET A 20 8.12 -8.41 -7.51
N ALA A 21 7.68 -9.58 -8.00
CA ALA A 21 8.47 -10.81 -7.93
C ALA A 21 9.75 -10.68 -8.76
N ILE A 22 9.65 -10.18 -10.00
CA ILE A 22 10.79 -9.98 -10.91
C ILE A 22 11.82 -8.99 -10.33
N THR A 23 11.37 -7.93 -9.68
CA THR A 23 12.24 -6.87 -9.14
C THR A 23 12.82 -7.20 -7.75
N HIS A 24 12.57 -8.41 -7.23
CA HIS A 24 12.91 -8.80 -5.85
C HIS A 24 12.46 -7.76 -4.80
N ALA A 25 11.35 -7.06 -5.08
CA ALA A 25 10.87 -5.97 -4.24
C ALA A 25 10.48 -6.44 -2.83
N PHE A 26 10.14 -7.73 -2.69
CA PHE A 26 9.77 -8.39 -1.43
C PHE A 26 10.96 -8.97 -0.64
N HIS A 27 12.14 -9.10 -1.25
CA HIS A 27 13.29 -9.80 -0.65
C HIS A 27 14.40 -8.87 -0.13
N ASN A 28 14.42 -7.62 -0.58
CA ASN A 28 15.40 -6.65 -0.13
C ASN A 28 14.90 -5.90 1.10
N GLN A 29 15.81 -5.56 2.03
CA GLN A 29 15.60 -4.75 3.25
C GLN A 29 15.15 -3.31 2.94
N ARG A 30 14.08 -3.15 2.17
CA ARG A 30 13.50 -1.90 1.73
C ARG A 30 12.46 -1.43 2.75
N GLN A 31 12.87 -1.39 4.02
CA GLN A 31 12.07 -0.78 5.07
C GLN A 31 11.68 0.65 4.64
N GLY A 32 10.40 0.97 4.67
CA GLY A 32 9.87 2.28 4.31
C GLY A 32 9.80 2.61 2.80
N SER A 33 10.17 1.70 1.89
CA SER A 33 10.14 1.99 0.44
C SER A 33 8.81 1.68 -0.23
N ILE A 34 7.94 0.92 0.43
CA ILE A 34 6.61 0.55 -0.08
C ILE A 34 5.57 1.19 0.82
N VAL A 35 4.72 2.01 0.22
CA VAL A 35 3.56 2.64 0.86
C VAL A 35 2.30 1.97 0.34
N VAL A 36 1.47 1.43 1.23
CA VAL A 36 0.18 0.79 0.94
C VAL A 36 -0.95 1.58 1.58
N ILE A 37 -1.88 2.06 0.74
CA ILE A 37 -3.05 2.82 1.19
C ILE A 37 -4.28 1.93 1.01
N ILE A 38 -4.98 1.63 2.09
CA ILE A 38 -6.19 0.79 2.06
C ILE A 38 -7.39 1.69 1.82
N LYS A 39 -8.17 1.43 0.78
CA LYS A 39 -9.32 2.23 0.37
C LYS A 39 -10.61 1.43 0.46
N ASP A 40 -11.74 2.13 0.49
CA ASP A 40 -13.09 1.56 0.33
C ASP A 40 -13.46 0.51 1.40
N GLY A 41 -12.97 0.69 2.64
CA GLY A 41 -13.24 -0.24 3.74
C GLY A 41 -12.64 -1.64 3.55
N LEU A 42 -11.67 -1.81 2.65
CA LEU A 42 -11.09 -3.12 2.32
C LEU A 42 -10.52 -3.82 3.57
N SER A 43 -10.99 -5.05 3.82
CA SER A 43 -10.49 -5.89 4.92
C SER A 43 -9.04 -6.31 4.67
N LEU A 44 -8.23 -6.30 5.74
CA LEU A 44 -6.84 -6.80 5.71
C LEU A 44 -6.76 -8.27 5.30
N ASP A 45 -7.80 -9.06 5.59
CA ASP A 45 -7.86 -10.47 5.21
C ASP A 45 -7.94 -10.67 3.70
N ARG A 46 -8.44 -9.67 2.97
CA ARG A 46 -8.51 -9.70 1.50
C ARG A 46 -7.22 -9.27 0.83
N LEU A 47 -6.24 -8.77 1.59
CA LEU A 47 -4.96 -8.39 1.01
C LEU A 47 -4.22 -9.61 0.44
N PRO A 48 -3.44 -9.41 -0.62
CA PRO A 48 -2.63 -10.47 -1.20
C PRO A 48 -1.58 -10.97 -0.20
N ASN A 49 -1.25 -12.26 -0.29
CA ASN A 49 -0.29 -12.88 0.61
C ASN A 49 1.10 -12.22 0.50
N GLU A 50 1.48 -11.76 -0.69
CA GLU A 50 2.75 -11.08 -0.91
C GLU A 50 2.85 -9.79 -0.10
N ILE A 51 1.77 -9.01 0.01
CA ILE A 51 1.70 -7.81 0.85
C ILE A 51 1.71 -8.19 2.34
N LYS A 52 0.95 -9.21 2.73
CA LYS A 52 0.91 -9.70 4.12
C LYS A 52 2.28 -10.17 4.60
N ASN A 53 3.06 -10.82 3.73
CA ASN A 53 4.40 -11.32 4.05
C ASN A 53 5.40 -10.21 4.37
N ILE A 54 5.21 -9.02 3.80
CA ILE A 54 6.07 -7.85 4.03
C ILE A 54 5.42 -6.79 4.94
N TRP A 55 4.28 -7.11 5.58
CA TRP A 55 3.48 -6.14 6.33
C TRP A 55 4.28 -5.40 7.42
N TRP A 56 5.26 -6.08 8.02
CA TRP A 56 6.13 -5.56 9.09
C TRP A 56 7.16 -4.53 8.62
N CYS A 57 7.43 -4.40 7.32
CA CYS A 57 8.46 -3.50 6.79
C CYS A 57 7.94 -2.44 5.82
N ILE A 58 6.62 -2.36 5.63
CA ILE A 58 5.98 -1.37 4.76
C ILE A 58 5.30 -0.27 5.56
N GLU A 59 5.21 0.90 4.96
CA GLU A 59 4.32 1.95 5.45
C GLU A 59 2.90 1.66 4.98
N HIS A 60 1.94 1.69 5.89
CA HIS A 60 0.55 1.44 5.54
C HIS A 60 -0.43 2.32 6.33
N PHE A 61 -1.49 2.77 5.68
CA PHE A 61 -2.58 3.48 6.36
C PHE A 61 -3.91 3.33 5.61
N ARG A 62 -5.02 3.65 6.28
CA ARG A 62 -6.35 3.66 5.67
C ARG A 62 -6.66 5.04 5.09
N TRP A 63 -7.24 5.04 3.90
CA TRP A 63 -7.89 6.20 3.32
C TRP A 63 -9.08 6.56 4.23
N PRO A 64 -9.14 7.78 4.78
CA PRO A 64 -10.26 8.19 5.62
C PRO A 64 -11.54 8.35 4.80
N GLU A 65 -12.69 8.06 5.40
CA GLU A 65 -14.00 8.08 4.73
C GLU A 65 -14.69 9.46 4.78
N ASP A 66 -14.02 10.48 5.33
CA ASP A 66 -14.58 11.83 5.52
C ASP A 66 -14.32 12.77 4.34
N ASP A 67 -15.19 13.77 4.15
CA ASP A 67 -15.07 14.77 3.07
C ASP A 67 -13.82 15.67 3.19
N ASN A 68 -13.13 15.65 4.34
CA ASN A 68 -11.85 16.32 4.57
C ASN A 68 -10.63 15.39 4.37
N SER A 69 -10.82 14.26 3.67
CA SER A 69 -9.80 13.22 3.49
C SER A 69 -8.50 13.71 2.86
N ASP A 70 -8.58 14.71 1.99
CA ASP A 70 -7.49 15.08 1.09
C ASP A 70 -6.31 15.71 1.83
N GLU A 71 -6.57 16.64 2.76
CA GLU A 71 -5.51 17.26 3.56
C GLU A 71 -4.79 16.25 4.44
N TYR A 72 -5.54 15.33 5.06
CA TYR A 72 -4.98 14.26 5.88
C TYR A 72 -4.05 13.35 5.06
N ILE A 73 -4.50 12.92 3.88
CA ILE A 73 -3.72 12.02 3.02
C ILE A 73 -2.47 12.72 2.51
N LEU A 74 -2.59 13.96 2.05
CA LEU A 74 -1.45 14.73 1.56
C LEU A 74 -0.43 14.97 2.67
N SER A 75 -0.88 15.28 3.88
CA SER A 75 -0.01 15.42 5.05
C SER A 75 0.71 14.11 5.38
N LYS A 76 -0.04 13.00 5.44
CA LYS A 76 0.51 11.67 5.74
C LYS A 76 1.53 11.23 4.69
N LEU A 77 1.20 11.38 3.41
CA LEU A 77 2.13 11.08 2.31
C LEU A 77 3.37 11.96 2.35
N SER A 78 3.22 13.25 2.66
CA SER A 78 4.36 14.15 2.79
C SER A 78 5.32 13.70 3.89
N SER A 79 4.78 13.29 5.06
CA SER A 79 5.60 12.77 6.17
C SER A 79 6.33 11.46 5.83
N ILE A 80 5.73 10.61 5.01
CA ILE A 80 6.31 9.31 4.62
C ILE A 80 7.37 9.48 3.53
N LEU A 81 7.11 10.34 2.55
CA LEU A 81 7.98 10.51 1.37
C LEU A 81 9.14 11.47 1.61
N ARG A 82 9.05 12.31 2.64
CA ARG A 82 10.12 13.20 3.10
C ARG A 82 10.36 12.96 4.58
N PRO A 83 10.96 11.81 4.96
CA PRO A 83 11.44 11.64 6.33
C PRO A 83 12.55 12.67 6.56
N ASP A 84 12.45 13.43 7.66
CA ASP A 84 13.45 14.43 8.07
C ASP A 84 14.89 13.86 8.13
#